data_AF-A0A914CGM2-F1
#
_entry.id   AF-A0A914CGM2-F1
#
_cell.length_a   1.000
_cell.length_b   1.000
_cell.length_c   1.000
_cell.angle_alpha   90.00
_cell.angle_beta   90.00
_cell.angle_gamma   90.00
#
_symmetry.space_group_name_H-M   'P 1'
#
loop_
_entity.id
_entity.type
_entity.pdbx_description
1 polymer ?
#
loop_
_entity_poly.entity_id
_entity_poly.type
_entity_poly.pdbx_seq_one_letter_code
_entity_poly.pdbx_strand_id
1 'polypeptide(L)'
;MYYSASDGSSNSAICLVTSPTGDAVGKMTRIRMKDPGYLNEQFLFLGQYYYLFFTYGICCHGLKSTYRTVIGRSTSSQGPYVDKQGKSMLDGGKSEPLVTEYL
;
A
#
# COMPACT_ATOMS: atom_id res chain seq x y z
N MET A 1 -2.11 -1.87 16.67
CA MET A 1 -2.02 -2.66 15.43
C MET A 1 -2.70 -1.88 14.30
N TYR A 2 -2.23 -1.97 13.06
CA TYR A 2 -2.92 -1.35 11.92
C TYR A 2 -3.53 -2.46 11.08
N TYR A 3 -4.74 -2.22 10.59
CA TYR A 3 -5.43 -3.12 9.67
C TYR A 3 -5.63 -2.41 8.34
N SER A 4 -5.37 -3.13 7.25
CA SER A 4 -5.63 -2.67 5.89
C SER A 4 -6.56 -3.65 5.18
N ALA A 5 -7.52 -3.14 4.41
CA ALA A 5 -8.47 -3.94 3.66
C ALA A 5 -8.63 -3.40 2.24
N SER A 6 -8.20 -4.23 1.28
CA SER A 6 -8.44 -4.03 -0.15
C SER A 6 -9.64 -4.85 -0.58
N ASP A 7 -10.45 -4.30 -1.47
CA ASP A 7 -11.48 -5.04 -2.20
C ASP A 7 -10.93 -5.72 -3.47
N GLY A 8 -9.60 -5.78 -3.62
CA GLY A 8 -8.94 -6.26 -4.83
C GLY A 8 -8.90 -5.20 -5.94
N SER A 9 -9.12 -3.93 -5.61
CA SER A 9 -9.03 -2.78 -6.51
C SER A 9 -8.13 -1.68 -5.94
N SER A 10 -8.18 -0.50 -6.56
CA SER A 10 -7.45 0.70 -6.14
C SER A 10 -8.01 1.36 -4.88
N ASN A 11 -8.93 0.70 -4.16
CA ASN A 11 -9.52 1.15 -2.91
C ASN A 11 -8.81 0.49 -1.72
N SER A 12 -8.43 1.33 -0.76
CA SER A 12 -7.79 0.91 0.48
C SER A 12 -8.41 1.55 1.68
N ALA A 13 -8.42 0.82 2.79
CA ALA A 13 -8.90 1.32 4.07
C ALA A 13 -7.87 1.00 5.15
N ILE A 14 -7.26 2.02 5.73
CA ILE A 14 -6.35 1.89 6.87
C ILE A 14 -7.14 2.22 8.14
N CYS A 15 -7.19 1.27 9.07
CA CYS A 15 -7.77 1.47 10.39
C CYS A 15 -6.72 1.24 11.48
N LEU A 16 -6.71 2.12 12.48
CA LEU A 16 -5.96 1.89 13.70
C LEU A 16 -6.77 0.95 14.60
N VAL A 17 -6.25 -0.26 14.80
CA VAL A 17 -6.78 -1.26 15.73
C VAL A 17 -6.01 -1.13 17.04
N THR A 18 -6.58 -0.45 18.04
CA THR A 18 -5.97 -0.33 19.37
C THR A 18 -6.60 -1.23 20.43
N SER A 19 -7.57 -2.08 20.10
CA SER A 19 -8.14 -2.96 21.12
C SER A 19 -7.26 -4.20 21.32
N PRO A 20 -7.14 -4.72 22.56
CA PRO A 20 -6.49 -6.00 22.84
C PRO A 20 -7.15 -7.20 22.13
N THR A 21 -8.41 -7.06 21.73
CA THR A 21 -9.24 -8.08 21.07
C THR A 21 -9.15 -8.06 19.55
N GLY A 22 -8.48 -7.07 18.95
CA GLY A 22 -8.39 -6.92 17.50
C GLY A 22 -9.55 -6.15 16.84
N ASP A 23 -10.43 -5.57 17.65
CA ASP A 23 -11.54 -4.74 17.18
C ASP A 23 -11.05 -3.40 16.64
N ALA A 24 -11.66 -2.97 15.53
CA ALA A 24 -11.45 -1.63 14.99
C ALA A 24 -12.03 -0.58 15.97
N VAL A 25 -11.15 0.09 16.71
CA VAL A 25 -11.52 1.08 17.75
C VAL A 25 -11.12 2.51 17.37
N GLY A 26 -10.91 2.78 16.08
CA GLY A 26 -10.44 4.08 15.58
C GLY A 26 -11.08 4.52 14.28
N LYS A 27 -10.76 5.75 13.87
CA LYS A 27 -11.20 6.31 12.59
C LYS A 27 -10.60 5.51 11.43
N MET A 28 -11.46 4.94 10.59
CA MET A 28 -11.08 4.35 9.32
C MET A 28 -10.73 5.46 8.33
N THR A 29 -9.53 5.41 7.76
CA THR A 29 -9.11 6.31 6.69
C THR A 29 -9.17 5.56 5.37
N ARG A 30 -10.01 6.05 4.45
CA ARG A 30 -10.08 5.52 3.09
C ARG A 30 -9.05 6.22 2.22
N ILE A 31 -8.22 5.43 1.56
CA ILE A 31 -7.24 5.87 0.58
C ILE A 31 -7.68 5.27 -0.75
N ARG A 32 -7.94 6.12 -1.75
CA ARG A 32 -8.34 5.67 -3.07
C ARG A 32 -7.31 6.12 -4.08
N MET A 33 -6.58 5.16 -4.65
CA MET A 33 -5.66 5.46 -5.75
C MET A 33 -6.48 5.83 -6.98
N LYS A 34 -6.05 6.87 -7.71
CA LYS A 34 -6.72 7.29 -8.96
C LYS A 34 -6.47 6.31 -10.10
N ASP A 35 -5.29 5.70 -10.09
CA ASP A 35 -4.87 4.71 -11.07
C ASP A 35 -5.46 3.33 -10.68
N PRO A 36 -6.28 2.71 -11.54
CA PRO A 36 -6.92 1.44 -11.24
C PRO A 36 -5.95 0.26 -11.24
N GLY A 37 -4.71 0.45 -11.69
CA GLY A 37 -3.71 -0.60 -11.73
C GLY A 37 -3.18 -1.02 -10.35
N TYR A 38 -3.40 -0.23 -9.29
CA TYR A 38 -3.07 -0.63 -7.92
C TYR A 38 -4.10 -1.63 -7.40
N LEU A 39 -3.64 -2.80 -7.00
CA LEU A 39 -4.44 -3.88 -6.42
C LEU A 39 -3.78 -4.34 -5.10
N ASN A 40 -4.54 -5.01 -4.24
CA ASN A 40 -4.07 -5.70 -3.03
C ASN A 40 -3.05 -4.92 -2.18
N GLU A 41 -3.56 -4.15 -1.23
CA GLU A 41 -2.71 -3.41 -0.28
C GLU A 41 -2.10 -4.27 0.83
N GLN A 42 -0.91 -3.87 1.28
CA GLN A 42 -0.33 -4.31 2.54
C GLN A 42 0.30 -3.12 3.26
N PHE A 43 0.22 -3.13 4.58
CA PHE A 43 0.67 -2.02 5.42
C PHE A 43 1.72 -2.49 6.43
N LEU A 44 2.80 -1.73 6.54
CA LEU A 44 3.88 -2.00 7.51
C LEU A 44 4.30 -0.71 8.20
N PHE A 45 4.44 -0.76 9.54
CA PHE A 45 5.13 0.27 10.30
C PHE A 45 6.52 -0.22 10.68
N LEU A 46 7.56 0.50 10.25
CA LEU A 46 8.96 0.15 10.52
C LEU A 46 9.76 1.40 10.89
N GLY A 47 10.31 1.41 12.10
CA GLY A 47 11.05 2.56 12.63
C GLY A 47 10.14 3.76 12.81
N GLN A 48 10.32 4.78 11.96
CA GLN A 48 9.54 6.03 11.98
C GLN A 48 8.66 6.22 10.75
N TYR A 49 8.56 5.20 9.89
CA TYR A 49 7.84 5.29 8.62
C TYR A 49 6.75 4.23 8.53
N TYR A 50 5.65 4.65 7.90
CA TYR A 50 4.59 3.80 7.40
C TYR A 50 4.85 3.52 5.93
N TYR A 51 4.83 2.25 5.58
CA TYR A 51 4.99 1.77 4.22
C TYR A 51 3.66 1.18 3.76
N LEU A 52 3.24 1.62 2.58
CA LEU A 52 2.07 1.11 1.90
C LEU A 52 2.53 0.42 0.63
N PHE A 53 2.35 -0.90 0.61
CA PHE A 53 2.62 -1.75 -0.52
C PHE A 53 1.32 -2.00 -1.28
N PHE A 54 1.44 -2.09 -2.59
CA PHE A 54 0.39 -2.60 -3.47
C PHE A 54 1.02 -3.56 -4.46
N THR A 55 0.23 -4.49 -4.97
CA THR A 55 0.52 -5.04 -6.28
C THR A 55 0.05 -4.06 -7.36
N TYR A 56 0.75 -3.99 -8.48
CA TYR A 56 0.41 -3.12 -9.59
C TYR A 56 0.44 -3.90 -10.89
N GLY A 57 -0.57 -3.67 -11.74
CA GLY A 57 -0.68 -4.30 -13.06
C GLY A 57 -1.68 -5.45 -13.10
N ILE A 58 -1.51 -6.35 -14.06
CA ILE A 58 -2.52 -7.37 -14.38
C ILE A 58 -2.10 -8.73 -13.79
N CYS A 59 -2.84 -9.23 -12.79
CA CYS A 59 -2.52 -10.45 -12.04
C CYS A 59 -2.55 -11.75 -12.85
N CYS A 60 -3.47 -11.84 -13.81
CA CYS A 60 -4.08 -13.12 -14.16
C CYS A 60 -3.85 -13.49 -15.63
N HIS A 61 -2.67 -13.12 -16.14
CA HIS A 61 -2.26 -13.33 -17.53
C HIS A 61 -1.05 -14.30 -17.65
N GLY A 62 -0.87 -15.17 -16.67
CA GLY A 62 0.25 -16.13 -16.64
C GLY A 62 1.59 -15.43 -16.80
N LEU A 63 2.42 -15.89 -17.73
CA LEU A 63 3.74 -15.31 -18.02
C LEU A 63 3.69 -13.89 -18.61
N LYS A 64 2.54 -13.47 -19.15
CA LYS A 64 2.34 -12.09 -19.66
C LYS A 64 1.86 -11.13 -18.57
N SER A 65 1.82 -11.59 -17.32
CA SER A 65 1.48 -10.78 -16.17
C SER A 65 2.46 -9.60 -16.02
N THR A 66 1.93 -8.40 -15.82
CA THR A 66 2.71 -7.21 -15.45
C THR A 66 2.70 -6.98 -13.94
N TYR A 67 2.24 -7.99 -13.19
CA TYR A 67 1.97 -7.88 -11.77
C TYR A 67 3.25 -7.79 -10.96
N ARG A 68 3.45 -6.64 -10.32
CA ARG A 68 4.66 -6.32 -9.56
C ARG A 68 4.33 -5.55 -8.29
N THR A 69 5.19 -5.65 -7.28
CA THR A 69 5.01 -4.88 -6.06
C THR A 69 5.47 -3.44 -6.24
N VAL A 70 4.66 -2.49 -5.80
CA VAL A 70 5.03 -1.08 -5.68
C VAL A 70 4.87 -0.61 -4.24
N ILE A 71 5.71 0.34 -3.83
CA ILE A 71 5.78 0.84 -2.47
C ILE A 71 5.79 2.37 -2.46
N GLY A 72 5.13 2.95 -1.46
CA GLY A 72 5.36 4.32 -1.01
C GLY A 72 5.48 4.38 0.50
N ARG A 73 6.04 5.49 1.00
CA ARG A 73 6.22 5.70 2.45
C ARG A 73 5.62 7.03 2.91
N SER A 74 5.28 7.09 4.18
CA SER A 74 4.76 8.27 4.87
C SER A 74 5.28 8.32 6.31
N THR A 75 5.42 9.49 6.89
CA THR A 75 5.64 9.68 8.35
C THR A 75 4.33 9.67 9.16
N SER A 76 3.19 9.68 8.47
CA SER A 76 1.84 9.56 9.03
C SER A 76 1.14 8.31 8.52
N SER A 77 0.43 7.58 9.38
CA SER A 77 -0.34 6.39 8.99
C SER A 77 -1.47 6.69 8.00
N GLN A 78 -1.85 7.96 7.86
CA GLN A 78 -2.88 8.41 6.91
C GLN A 78 -2.31 8.97 5.60
N GLY A 79 -0.98 8.93 5.43
CA GLY A 79 -0.32 9.50 4.26
C GLY A 79 0.00 11.00 4.41
N PRO A 80 0.40 11.67 3.32
CA PRO A 80 0.49 11.13 1.96
C PRO A 80 1.61 10.09 1.82
N TYR A 81 1.32 8.99 1.12
CA TYR A 81 2.35 8.02 0.73
C TYR A 81 3.00 8.49 -0.56
N VAL A 82 4.31 8.65 -0.52
CA VAL A 82 5.10 9.08 -1.67
C VAL A 82 6.10 8.03 -2.09
N ASP A 83 6.38 7.98 -3.39
CA ASP A 83 7.44 7.15 -3.93
C ASP A 83 8.83 7.73 -3.63
N LYS A 84 9.89 7.04 -4.06
CA LYS A 84 11.29 7.44 -3.88
C LYS A 84 11.63 8.79 -4.50
N GLN A 85 10.88 9.22 -5.52
CA GLN A 85 11.02 10.52 -6.19
C GLN A 85 10.16 11.61 -5.54
N GLY A 86 9.40 11.28 -4.49
CA GLY A 86 8.53 12.22 -3.78
C GLY A 86 7.15 12.40 -4.43
N LYS A 87 6.81 11.63 -5.48
CA LYS A 87 5.50 11.71 -6.12
C LYS A 87 4.48 10.93 -5.31
N SER A 88 3.34 11.56 -5.06
CA SER A 88 2.20 10.97 -4.36
C SER A 88 1.69 9.70 -5.07
N MET A 89 1.46 8.63 -4.32
CA MET A 89 0.82 7.41 -4.85
C MET A 89 -0.61 7.67 -5.34
N LEU A 90 -1.32 8.63 -4.73
CA LEU A 90 -2.65 9.05 -5.18
C LEU A 90 -2.61 9.61 -6.62
N ASP A 91 -1.47 10.18 -7.01
CA ASP A 91 -1.23 10.75 -8.35
C ASP A 91 -0.35 9.82 -9.22
N GLY A 92 -0.27 8.55 -8.84
CA GLY A 92 0.39 7.50 -9.61
C GLY A 92 1.89 7.36 -9.37
N GLY A 93 2.43 7.93 -8.28
CA GLY A 93 3.80 7.66 -7.82
C GLY A 93 4.00 6.20 -7.41
N LYS A 94 5.09 5.59 -7.87
CA LYS A 94 5.37 4.15 -7.70
C LYS A 94 6.86 3.96 -7.57
N SER A 95 7.30 3.35 -6.48
CA SER A 95 8.65 2.76 -6.41
C SER A 95 8.55 1.26 -6.43
N GLU A 96 9.46 0.60 -7.13
CA GLU A 96 9.67 -0.83 -6.96
C GLU A 96 10.58 -1.03 -5.75
N PRO A 97 10.31 -2.04 -4.89
CA PRO A 97 11.25 -2.40 -3.84
C PRO A 97 12.56 -2.84 -4.49
N LEU A 98 13.68 -2.52 -3.83
CA LEU A 98 14.97 -3.07 -4.24
C LEU A 98 14.92 -4.58 -4.02
N VAL A 99 14.82 -5.33 -5.11
CA VAL A 99 15.06 -6.77 -5.10
C VAL A 99 16.58 -6.91 -5.15
N THR A 100 17.21 -7.35 -4.07
CA THR A 100 18.55 -7.90 -4.21
C THR A 100 18.35 -9.25 -4.88
N GLU A 101 18.84 -9.40 -6.10
CA GLU A 101 19.05 -10.74 -6.64
C GLU A 101 20.09 -11.38 -5.72
N TYR A 102 19.71 -12.46 -5.04
CA TYR A 102 20.71 -13.38 -4.51
C TYR A 102 21.34 -14.05 -5.73
N LEU A 103 22.56 -13.65 -6.08
CA LEU A 103 23.43 -14.39 -6.99
C LEU A 103 23.89 -15.70 -6.33
#